data_AF-A0A8S2WP08-F1
#
_entry.id   AF-A0A8S2WP08-F1
#
_cell.length_a   1.000
_cell.length_b   1.000
_cell.length_c   1.000
_cell.angle_alpha   90.00
_cell.angle_beta   90.00
_cell.angle_gamma   90.00
#
_symmetry.space_group_name_H-M   'P 1'
#
loop_
_entity.id
_entity.type
_entity.pdbx_description
1 polymer ?
#
loop_
_entity_poly.entity_id
_entity_poly.type
_entity_poly.pdbx_seq_one_letter_code
_entity_poly.pdbx_strand_id
1 'polypeptide(L)' 'MFLKHNADINLLDGQGQTALHHAAKNGHTNACRFLITHRIDTRILSSCGQTALDLA' A
#
# COMPACT_ATOMS: atom_id res chain seq x y z
N MET A 1 0.24 -9.92 -26.94
CA MET A 1 -0.42 -8.64 -26.57
C MET A 1 -0.25 -8.48 -25.07
N PHE A 2 0.71 -7.66 -24.61
CA PHE A 2 0.94 -7.45 -23.18
C PHE A 2 -0.11 -6.45 -22.67
N LEU A 3 -1.09 -6.95 -21.91
CA LEU A 3 -1.97 -6.11 -21.11
C LEU A 3 -1.08 -5.33 -20.13
N LYS A 4 -0.90 -4.03 -20.38
CA LYS A 4 -0.36 -3.11 -19.39
C LYS A 4 -1.27 -3.22 -18.17
N HIS A 5 -0.84 -3.98 -17.17
CA HIS A 5 -1.49 -3.99 -15.88
C HIS A 5 -1.29 -2.59 -15.30
N ASN A 6 -2.29 -1.75 -15.50
CA ASN A 6 -2.47 -0.52 -14.75
C ASN A 6 -2.88 -0.94 -13.33
N ALA A 7 -1.95 -1.58 -12.62
CA ALA A 7 -2.16 -2.10 -11.29
C ALA A 7 -2.43 -0.89 -10.39
N ASP A 8 -3.67 -0.78 -9.95
CA ASP A 8 -4.11 0.33 -9.12
C ASP A 8 -3.48 0.13 -7.73
N ILE A 9 -2.41 0.87 -7.45
CA ILE A 9 -1.59 0.72 -6.23
C ILE A 9 -2.36 1.06 -4.95
N ASN A 10 -3.47 1.78 -5.09
CA ASN A 10 -4.37 2.18 -4.02
C ASN A 10 -5.45 1.14 -3.72
N LEU A 11 -5.38 -0.06 -4.32
CA LEU A 11 -6.32 -1.14 -4.02
C LEU A 11 -6.32 -1.48 -2.53
N LEU A 12 -7.53 -1.63 -2.02
CA LEU A 12 -7.82 -2.10 -0.69
C LEU A 12 -8.09 -3.59 -0.72
N ASP A 13 -7.50 -4.32 0.21
CA ASP A 13 -7.89 -5.69 0.47
C ASP A 13 -9.20 -5.76 1.29
N GLY A 14 -9.63 -6.98 1.63
CA GLY A 14 -10.83 -7.20 2.44
C GLY A 14 -10.76 -6.62 3.86
N GLN A 15 -9.60 -6.15 4.31
CA GLN A 15 -9.38 -5.49 5.59
C GLN A 15 -9.12 -3.97 5.42
N GLY A 16 -9.42 -3.41 4.25
CA GLY A 16 -9.19 -2.01 3.96
C GLY A 16 -7.70 -1.65 3.89
N GLN A 17 -6.81 -2.63 3.79
CA GLN A 17 -5.36 -2.39 3.78
C GLN A 17 -4.84 -2.27 2.34
N THR A 18 -3.96 -1.30 2.13
CA THR A 18 -3.22 -1.15 0.87
C THR A 18 -1.94 -1.99 0.87
N ALA A 19 -1.31 -2.13 -0.30
CA ALA A 19 0.01 -2.73 -0.42
C ALA A 19 1.04 -2.08 0.51
N LEU A 20 0.92 -0.77 0.81
CA LEU A 20 1.82 -0.07 1.72
C LEU A 20 1.59 -0.44 3.18
N HIS A 21 0.35 -0.70 3.61
CA HIS A 21 0.07 -1.18 4.98
C HIS A 21 0.76 -2.52 5.22
N HIS A 22 0.68 -3.44 4.25
CA HIS A 22 1.37 -4.73 4.32
C HIS A 22 2.89 -4.56 4.30
N ALA A 23 3.42 -3.70 3.45
CA ALA A 23 4.85 -3.43 3.39
C ALA A 23 5.39 -2.84 4.71
N ALA A 24 4.66 -1.88 5.30
CA ALA A 24 5.01 -1.27 6.58
C ALA A 24 4.94 -2.27 7.74
N LYS A 25 3.83 -3.01 7.86
CA LYS A 25 3.61 -4.03 8.89
C LYS A 25 4.68 -5.13 8.91
N ASN A 26 5.23 -5.47 7.75
CA ASN A 26 6.30 -6.48 7.63
C ASN A 26 7.71 -5.87 7.68
N GLY A 27 7.87 -4.57 7.88
CA GLY A 27 9.17 -3.89 7.88
C GLY A 27 9.87 -3.87 6.51
N HIS A 28 9.14 -4.10 5.41
CA HIS A 28 9.66 -4.16 4.05
C HIS A 28 9.93 -2.76 3.50
N THR A 29 10.97 -2.11 4.00
CA THR A 29 11.39 -0.75 3.63
C THR A 29 11.61 -0.57 2.12
N ASN A 30 12.13 -1.60 1.44
CA ASN A 30 12.30 -1.57 -0.02
C ASN A 30 10.96 -1.52 -0.76
N ALA A 31 9.97 -2.31 -0.31
CA ALA A 31 8.63 -2.30 -0.88
C ALA A 31 7.92 -0.97 -0.59
N CYS A 32 8.05 -0.43 0.63
CA CYS A 32 7.53 0.90 0.96
C CYS A 32 8.11 1.97 0.04
N ARG A 33 9.43 1.97 -0.18
CA ARG A 33 10.09 2.93 -1.06
C ARG A 33 9.60 2.81 -2.51
N PHE A 34 9.43 1.59 -3.00
CA PHE A 34 8.90 1.33 -4.34
C PHE A 34 7.47 1.88 -4.51
N LEU A 35 6.59 1.61 -3.54
CA LEU A 35 5.19 2.07 -3.55
C LEU A 35 5.07 3.59 -3.42
N ILE A 36 5.88 4.23 -2.56
CA ILE A 36 5.95 5.69 -2.44
C ILE A 36 6.42 6.32 -3.75
N THR A 37 7.40 5.71 -4.42
CA THR A 37 7.89 6.17 -5.73
C THR A 37 6.78 6.15 -6.79
N HIS A 38 5.84 5.21 -6.68
CA HIS A 38 4.71 5.08 -7.58
C HIS A 38 3.53 6.03 -7.23
N ARG A 39 3.70 6.98 -6.31
CA ARG A 39 2.67 7.94 -5.89
C ARG A 39 1.45 7.28 -5.23
N ILE A 40 1.67 6.23 -4.44
CA ILE A 40 0.59 5.63 -3.64
C ILE A 40 0.02 6.64 -2.64
N ASP A 41 -1.29 6.59 -2.41
CA ASP A 41 -1.94 7.40 -1.39
C ASP A 41 -1.64 6.85 0.01
N THR A 42 -0.78 7.56 0.74
CA THR A 42 -0.41 7.24 2.13
C THR A 42 -1.48 7.63 3.14
N ARG A 43 -2.53 8.33 2.70
CA ARG A 43 -3.64 8.81 3.55
C ARG A 43 -4.77 7.78 3.68
N ILE A 44 -4.68 6.69 2.95
CA ILE A 44 -5.67 5.61 3.02
C ILE A 44 -5.59 4.97 4.41
N LEU A 45 -6.76 4.73 5.00
CA LEU A 45 -6.90 4.10 6.30
C LEU A 45 -7.33 2.64 6.12
N SER A 46 -6.68 1.76 6.89
CA SER A 46 -7.13 0.40 7.15
C SER A 46 -8.54 0.37 7.75
N SER A 47 -9.22 -0.79 7.72
CA SER A 47 -10.46 -1.00 8.48
C SER A 47 -10.33 -0.69 9.97
N CYS A 48 -9.12 -0.69 10.52
CA CYS A 48 -8.83 -0.30 11.90
C CYS A 48 -8.68 1.22 12.11
N GLY A 49 -8.80 2.04 11.06
CA GLY A 49 -8.58 3.49 11.12
C GLY A 49 -7.10 3.89 11.22
N GLN A 50 -6.18 3.00 10.84
CA GLN A 50 -4.73 3.22 10.89
C GLN A 50 -4.19 3.46 9.49
N THR A 51 -3.23 4.38 9.35
CA THR A 51 -2.45 4.55 8.11
C THR A 51 -1.34 3.50 8.02
N ALA A 52 -0.71 3.38 6.85
CA ALA A 52 0.44 2.49 6.70
C ALA A 52 1.62 2.88 7.60
N LEU A 53 1.77 4.17 7.94
CA LEU A 53 2.82 4.61 8.86
C LEU A 53 2.54 4.18 10.30
N ASP A 54 1.26 4.13 10.69
CA ASP A 54 0.86 3.69 12.03
C ASP A 54 1.05 2.18 12.24
N LEU A 55 1.29 1.42 11.17
CA LEU A 55 1.56 -0.02 11.19
C LEU A 55 3.06 -0.36 11.05
N ALA A 56 3.93 0.63 10.86
CA ALA A 56 5.37 0.44 10.64
C ALA A 56 6.15 0.07 11.91
#